data_AF-A0A1D4L2H3-F1
#
_entry.id   AF-A0A1D4L2H3-F1
#
_cell.length_a   1.000
_cell.length_b   1.000
_cell.length_c   1.000
_cell.angle_alpha   90.00
_cell.angle_beta   90.00
_cell.angle_gamma   90.00
#
_symmetry.space_group_name_H-M   'P 1'
#
loop_
_entity.id
_entity.type
_entity.pdbx_description
1 polymer ?
#
loop_
_entity_poly.entity_id
_entity_poly.type
_entity_poly.pdbx_seq_one_letter_code
_entity_poly.pdbx_strand_id
1 'polypeptide(L)'
;MIKQIKMTTIHLLEAQLNKAQQEGYTHFVLTNESIEIYDPMLEAVELKPYTIVADYTVCQQYQNDCTYYGKSNITFNDWIENINHYPNVIFHIETAQSILKQFQINTIFDLAVISLLEDDIVTDSHVVFNFETVMTTSKDIWEDIQNLSPLDTTKFNLNKLAYLHKNSIPFKKNEILQPESMRFIDKCLSHSNFRCPHWIFKGIERHFEKKHQNMSYIYAKDKTKVKNHIVFLGFDYGFRGNSRYLFNYFAKHFTKLPIYFITDDVSGPNFIKPSDPQATTLIETAQVVILESYIPDNLKPNGTIIQLWHGTPIKKLFLDSSEPHQNLNIYNYRARKYNKCLQQDYFVSDCASMIGYFKTAFPQQKTHMLNCGYPRVRYLLDKQSDKPYITFIKHELKLDPNKETLLYAPTWKSTNDTSDLLPISDALLNKYNVIFKGHVEDKANTIPEHAIIAPQHIEVQDLLLVSDIVLTDYSSIIFDALSINKIVCQYTPNHEQYLSERGVYDEVMHALSTVRYSDSKALLNDLISHQMKELNDIDFINKDNHAFETLSHIIHKCTKTK
;
A
#
# COMPACT_ATOMS: atom_id res chain seq x y z
N MET A 1 -6.69 14.19 -17.74
CA MET A 1 -7.86 13.42 -17.28
C MET A 1 -8.04 12.19 -18.16
N ILE A 2 -8.57 11.09 -17.60
CA ILE A 2 -8.83 9.84 -18.34
C ILE A 2 -10.33 9.72 -18.61
N LYS A 3 -10.70 9.43 -19.87
CA LYS A 3 -12.10 9.18 -20.26
C LYS A 3 -12.42 7.69 -20.12
N GLN A 4 -13.54 7.35 -19.49
CA GLN A 4 -14.08 6.00 -19.61
C GLN A 4 -15.02 5.92 -20.81
N ILE A 5 -14.75 4.99 -21.73
CA ILE A 5 -15.53 4.79 -22.95
C ILE A 5 -16.12 3.39 -22.94
N LYS A 6 -17.45 3.29 -22.91
CA LYS A 6 -18.15 2.01 -23.02
C LYS A 6 -18.09 1.53 -24.47
N MET A 7 -17.43 0.40 -24.69
CA MET A 7 -17.27 -0.18 -26.01
C MET A 7 -18.54 -0.93 -26.41
N THR A 8 -19.35 -0.34 -27.29
CA THR A 8 -20.51 -0.99 -27.92
C THR A 8 -20.22 -1.42 -29.35
N THR A 9 -19.46 -0.62 -30.11
CA THR A 9 -19.04 -0.94 -31.49
C THR A 9 -17.77 -0.18 -31.81
N ILE A 10 -16.76 -0.86 -32.36
CA ILE A 10 -15.44 -0.26 -32.62
C ILE A 10 -15.49 0.91 -33.61
N HIS A 11 -16.42 0.88 -34.58
CA HIS A 11 -16.61 1.95 -35.58
C HIS A 11 -17.00 3.30 -34.97
N LEU A 12 -17.52 3.33 -33.74
CA LEU A 12 -17.86 4.57 -33.05
C LEU A 12 -16.69 5.12 -32.23
N LEU A 13 -15.63 4.33 -32.03
CA LEU A 13 -14.52 4.69 -31.15
C LEU A 13 -13.81 5.96 -31.65
N GLU A 14 -13.49 6.05 -32.94
CA GLU A 14 -12.80 7.24 -33.49
C GLU A 14 -13.59 8.54 -33.24
N ALA A 15 -14.92 8.53 -33.46
CA ALA A 15 -15.77 9.67 -33.16
C ALA A 15 -15.81 10.02 -31.67
N GLN A 16 -15.82 9.01 -30.79
CA GLN A 16 -15.77 9.19 -29.34
C GLN A 16 -14.42 9.76 -28.88
N LEU A 17 -13.31 9.32 -29.47
CA LEU A 17 -11.97 9.83 -29.19
C LEU A 17 -11.83 11.29 -29.61
N ASN A 18 -12.30 11.65 -30.80
CA ASN A 18 -12.32 13.05 -31.27
C ASN A 18 -13.10 13.95 -30.30
N LYS A 19 -14.25 13.48 -29.81
CA LYS A 19 -15.05 14.21 -28.81
C LYS A 19 -14.32 14.31 -27.46
N ALA A 20 -13.71 13.23 -26.98
CA ALA A 20 -12.96 13.24 -25.72
C ALA A 20 -11.77 14.21 -25.78
N GLN A 21 -11.06 14.26 -26.91
CA GLN A 21 -9.96 15.21 -27.10
C GLN A 21 -10.44 16.68 -27.07
N GLN A 22 -11.59 16.97 -27.70
CA GLN A 22 -12.23 18.31 -27.64
C GLN A 22 -12.67 18.69 -26.21
N GLU A 23 -13.02 17.71 -25.38
CA GLU A 23 -13.35 17.88 -23.96
C GLU A 23 -12.09 18.00 -23.07
N GLY A 24 -10.88 17.92 -23.63
CA GLY A 24 -9.61 18.08 -22.90
C GLY A 24 -9.09 16.79 -22.25
N TYR A 25 -9.63 15.62 -22.61
CA TYR A 25 -9.05 14.34 -22.21
C TYR A 25 -7.82 14.02 -23.06
N THR A 26 -6.82 13.41 -22.44
CA THR A 26 -5.59 12.96 -23.12
C THR A 26 -5.51 11.44 -23.21
N HIS A 27 -6.22 10.75 -22.32
CA HIS A 27 -6.21 9.30 -22.19
C HIS A 27 -7.62 8.75 -22.08
N PHE A 28 -7.77 7.45 -22.35
CA PHE A 28 -9.03 6.74 -22.14
C PHE A 28 -8.82 5.29 -21.73
N VAL A 29 -9.85 4.73 -21.09
CA VAL A 29 -9.99 3.28 -20.86
C VAL A 29 -11.25 2.79 -21.55
N LEU A 30 -11.18 1.56 -22.07
CA LEU A 30 -12.33 0.88 -22.65
C LEU A 30 -13.00 0.01 -21.59
N THR A 31 -14.32 0.11 -21.49
CA THR A 31 -15.15 -0.66 -20.56
C THR A 31 -16.22 -1.44 -21.31
N ASN A 32 -16.65 -2.56 -20.74
CA ASN A 32 -17.80 -3.33 -21.20
C ASN A 32 -18.40 -4.10 -20.01
N GLU A 33 -19.33 -5.03 -20.24
CA GLU A 33 -19.97 -5.81 -19.17
C GLU A 33 -19.00 -6.72 -18.40
N SER A 34 -17.81 -6.98 -18.94
CA SER A 34 -16.79 -7.85 -18.37
C SER A 34 -15.60 -7.12 -17.75
N ILE A 35 -15.58 -5.78 -17.81
CA ILE A 35 -14.49 -4.94 -17.31
C ILE A 35 -15.06 -3.95 -16.31
N GLU A 36 -14.71 -4.15 -15.05
CA GLU A 36 -14.93 -3.18 -13.97
C GLU A 36 -13.69 -2.30 -13.82
N ILE A 37 -13.92 -1.00 -13.60
CA ILE A 37 -12.87 -0.02 -13.35
C ILE A 37 -12.91 0.37 -11.87
N TYR A 38 -11.77 0.34 -11.22
CA TYR A 38 -11.62 0.87 -9.87
C TYR A 38 -11.33 2.38 -9.94
N ASP A 39 -12.39 3.19 -9.94
CA ASP A 39 -12.31 4.64 -10.16
C ASP A 39 -11.26 5.38 -9.30
N PRO A 40 -11.15 5.14 -7.97
CA PRO A 40 -10.13 5.83 -7.17
C PRO A 40 -8.71 5.54 -7.69
N MET A 41 -8.45 4.30 -8.09
CA MET A 41 -7.16 3.88 -8.62
C MET A 41 -6.91 4.44 -10.02
N LEU A 42 -7.95 4.58 -10.86
CA LEU A 42 -7.84 5.25 -12.16
C LEU A 42 -7.53 6.74 -12.01
N GLU A 43 -8.18 7.42 -11.06
CA GLU A 43 -7.97 8.85 -10.79
C GLU A 43 -6.57 9.15 -10.26
N ALA A 44 -5.94 8.18 -9.60
CA ALA A 44 -4.59 8.29 -9.04
C ALA A 44 -3.46 8.06 -10.06
N VAL A 45 -3.78 7.63 -11.29
CA VAL A 45 -2.79 7.37 -12.35
C VAL A 45 -2.09 8.66 -12.77
N GLU A 46 -0.76 8.62 -12.79
CA GLU A 46 0.04 9.75 -13.24
C GLU A 46 0.16 9.76 -14.77
N LEU A 47 -0.48 10.75 -15.41
CA LEU A 47 -0.53 10.82 -16.87
C LEU A 47 0.79 11.28 -17.50
N LYS A 48 1.25 10.53 -18.49
CA LYS A 48 2.37 10.85 -19.38
C LYS A 48 1.86 10.86 -20.82
N PRO A 49 2.53 11.49 -21.80
CA PRO A 49 2.07 11.51 -23.20
C PRO A 49 2.32 10.17 -23.92
N TYR A 50 2.03 9.04 -23.27
CA TYR A 50 2.31 7.67 -23.72
C TYR A 50 1.19 6.74 -23.26
N THR A 51 1.04 5.62 -23.96
CA THR A 51 0.17 4.53 -23.50
C THR A 51 0.67 3.95 -22.18
N ILE A 52 -0.24 3.74 -21.22
CA ILE A 52 0.09 3.31 -19.85
C ILE A 52 -0.43 1.90 -19.61
N VAL A 53 0.43 1.00 -19.15
CA VAL A 53 0.03 -0.31 -18.62
C VAL A 53 -0.20 -0.19 -17.12
N ALA A 54 -1.45 -0.36 -16.72
CA ALA A 54 -1.85 -0.39 -15.31
C ALA A 54 -2.14 -1.82 -14.87
N ASP A 55 -2.25 -2.05 -13.56
CA ASP A 55 -2.40 -3.39 -13.00
C ASP A 55 -3.87 -3.83 -12.95
N TYR A 56 -4.11 -5.11 -12.66
CA TYR A 56 -5.46 -5.67 -12.72
C TYR A 56 -5.72 -6.85 -11.79
N THR A 57 -7.00 -7.06 -11.48
CA THR A 57 -7.53 -8.30 -10.90
C THR A 57 -8.31 -9.11 -11.91
N VAL A 58 -8.43 -10.41 -11.64
CA VAL A 58 -9.33 -11.33 -12.36
C VAL A 58 -10.30 -11.91 -11.35
N CYS A 59 -11.60 -11.70 -11.58
CA CYS A 59 -12.66 -12.03 -10.63
C CYS A 59 -12.37 -11.47 -9.23
N GLN A 60 -11.92 -10.22 -9.16
CA GLN A 60 -11.60 -9.47 -7.93
C GLN A 60 -10.45 -10.07 -7.10
N GLN A 61 -9.66 -10.97 -7.69
CA GLN A 61 -8.45 -11.52 -7.08
C GLN A 61 -7.22 -11.09 -7.86
N TYR A 62 -6.13 -10.76 -7.16
CA TYR A 62 -4.86 -10.48 -7.80
C TYR A 62 -4.19 -11.79 -8.16
N GLN A 63 -4.40 -12.23 -9.40
CA GLN A 63 -3.90 -13.50 -9.92
C GLN A 63 -2.68 -13.33 -10.82
N ASN A 64 -2.21 -12.11 -11.04
CA ASN A 64 -1.04 -11.85 -11.86
C ASN A 64 0.25 -11.96 -11.03
N ASP A 65 1.37 -12.30 -11.67
CA ASP A 65 2.70 -12.28 -11.04
C ASP A 65 3.42 -10.95 -11.26
N CYS A 66 3.06 -10.20 -12.31
CA CYS A 66 3.32 -8.76 -12.42
C CYS A 66 4.80 -8.37 -12.28
N THR A 67 5.70 -9.12 -12.93
CA THR A 67 7.16 -9.03 -12.69
C THR A 67 7.83 -7.77 -13.25
N TYR A 68 7.10 -6.97 -14.03
CA TYR A 68 7.64 -5.77 -14.65
C TYR A 68 7.36 -4.47 -13.87
N TYR A 69 6.54 -4.50 -12.80
CA TYR A 69 6.41 -3.32 -11.95
C TYR A 69 7.72 -3.01 -11.23
N GLY A 70 8.04 -1.72 -11.15
CA GLY A 70 9.36 -1.23 -10.74
C GLY A 70 10.26 -0.86 -11.92
N LYS A 71 9.90 -1.22 -13.16
CA LYS A 71 10.50 -0.66 -14.38
C LYS A 71 9.77 0.62 -14.79
N SER A 72 10.51 1.66 -15.17
CA SER A 72 9.92 2.92 -15.64
C SER A 72 9.20 2.76 -16.99
N ASN A 73 9.76 1.92 -17.86
CA ASN A 73 9.22 1.57 -19.16
C ASN A 73 9.28 0.05 -19.35
N ILE A 74 8.39 -0.49 -20.18
CA ILE A 74 8.34 -1.92 -20.50
C ILE A 74 8.19 -2.12 -22.01
N THR A 75 8.50 -3.33 -22.48
CA THR A 75 8.25 -3.78 -23.86
C THR A 75 7.09 -4.77 -23.90
N PHE A 76 6.61 -5.14 -25.09
CA PHE A 76 5.71 -6.27 -25.24
C PHE A 76 6.28 -7.57 -24.62
N ASN A 77 7.59 -7.78 -24.72
CA ASN A 77 8.25 -8.96 -24.14
C ASN A 77 8.17 -8.97 -22.62
N ASP A 78 8.22 -7.80 -21.96
CA ASP A 78 8.00 -7.72 -20.52
C ASP A 78 6.55 -8.05 -20.16
N TRP A 79 5.59 -7.51 -20.90
CA TRP A 79 4.16 -7.70 -20.64
C TRP A 79 3.70 -9.16 -20.82
N ILE A 80 4.13 -9.81 -21.92
CA ILE A 80 3.73 -11.20 -22.26
C ILE A 80 4.33 -12.25 -21.31
N GLU A 81 5.32 -11.89 -20.51
CA GLU A 81 5.89 -12.78 -19.49
C GLU A 81 4.94 -13.02 -18.31
N ASN A 82 3.88 -12.21 -18.12
CA ASN A 82 2.88 -12.48 -17.09
C ASN A 82 2.25 -13.89 -17.24
N ILE A 83 1.80 -14.48 -16.12
CA ILE A 83 1.13 -15.80 -16.13
C ILE A 83 -0.25 -15.79 -16.80
N ASN A 84 -0.90 -14.64 -16.91
CA ASN A 84 -2.16 -14.45 -17.62
C ASN A 84 -2.14 -13.07 -18.30
N HIS A 85 -3.01 -12.87 -19.28
CA HIS A 85 -2.97 -11.71 -20.16
C HIS A 85 -4.36 -11.12 -20.35
N TYR A 86 -4.48 -9.83 -20.10
CA TYR A 86 -5.71 -9.04 -20.28
C TYR A 86 -5.35 -7.69 -20.87
N PRO A 87 -6.28 -6.96 -21.52
CA PRO A 87 -5.97 -5.67 -22.12
C PRO A 87 -5.94 -4.55 -21.05
N ASN A 88 -4.98 -4.64 -20.14
CA ASN A 88 -4.80 -3.76 -18.98
C ASN A 88 -4.11 -2.44 -19.36
N VAL A 89 -4.69 -1.75 -20.35
CA VAL A 89 -4.09 -0.59 -21.00
C VAL A 89 -4.98 0.65 -20.82
N ILE A 90 -4.36 1.74 -20.37
CA ILE A 90 -4.89 3.10 -20.42
C ILE A 90 -4.29 3.75 -21.65
N PHE A 91 -5.13 3.96 -22.66
CA PHE A 91 -4.71 4.35 -23.99
C PHE A 91 -4.46 5.85 -24.09
N HIS A 92 -3.35 6.24 -24.69
CA HIS A 92 -3.14 7.62 -25.14
C HIS A 92 -3.99 7.87 -26.39
N ILE A 93 -4.78 8.97 -26.39
CA ILE A 93 -5.80 9.20 -27.43
C ILE A 93 -5.16 9.33 -28.83
N GLU A 94 -4.09 10.11 -28.96
CA GLU A 94 -3.46 10.38 -30.25
C GLU A 94 -2.83 9.11 -30.83
N THR A 95 -2.17 8.31 -29.98
CA THR A 95 -1.62 7.00 -30.37
C THR A 95 -2.74 6.09 -30.86
N ALA A 96 -3.83 5.95 -30.10
CA ALA A 96 -4.94 5.08 -30.47
C ALA A 96 -5.62 5.52 -31.77
N GLN A 97 -5.78 6.83 -32.02
CA GLN A 97 -6.30 7.34 -33.29
C GLN A 97 -5.39 7.00 -34.48
N SER A 98 -4.07 7.04 -34.29
CA SER A 98 -3.12 6.60 -35.32
C SER A 98 -3.29 5.11 -35.63
N ILE A 99 -3.38 4.28 -34.60
CA ILE A 99 -3.57 2.83 -34.71
C ILE A 99 -4.88 2.50 -35.45
N LEU A 100 -5.98 3.15 -35.08
CA LEU A 100 -7.29 2.91 -35.70
C LEU A 100 -7.35 3.27 -37.20
N LYS A 101 -6.44 4.10 -37.69
CA LYS A 101 -6.33 4.45 -39.13
C LYS A 101 -5.49 3.46 -39.92
N GLN A 102 -4.58 2.75 -39.24
CA GLN A 102 -3.60 1.87 -39.88
C GLN A 102 -4.01 0.40 -39.80
N PHE A 103 -4.74 0.01 -38.75
CA PHE A 103 -5.00 -1.39 -38.41
C PHE A 103 -6.49 -1.70 -38.32
N GLN A 104 -6.86 -2.93 -38.67
CA GLN A 104 -8.24 -3.40 -38.52
C GLN A 104 -8.49 -3.90 -37.09
N ILE A 105 -8.84 -2.97 -36.20
CA ILE A 105 -9.17 -3.26 -34.81
C ILE A 105 -10.61 -3.79 -34.71
N ASN A 106 -10.80 -4.98 -34.13
CA ASN A 106 -12.13 -5.56 -33.91
C ASN A 106 -12.47 -5.75 -32.42
N THR A 107 -11.47 -5.84 -31.54
CA THR A 107 -11.64 -6.04 -30.10
C THR A 107 -10.79 -5.07 -29.26
N ILE A 108 -11.10 -4.92 -27.97
CA ILE A 108 -10.24 -4.18 -27.02
C ILE A 108 -8.83 -4.77 -27.01
N PHE A 109 -8.73 -6.10 -27.08
CA PHE A 109 -7.46 -6.80 -27.03
C PHE A 109 -6.61 -6.53 -28.29
N ASP A 110 -7.24 -6.37 -29.45
CA ASP A 110 -6.53 -5.99 -30.69
C ASP A 110 -5.85 -4.63 -30.51
N LEU A 111 -6.60 -3.63 -30.02
CA LEU A 111 -6.05 -2.30 -29.77
C LEU A 111 -4.92 -2.34 -28.74
N ALA A 112 -5.10 -3.10 -27.65
CA ALA A 112 -4.07 -3.28 -26.62
C ALA A 112 -2.79 -3.88 -27.20
N VAL A 113 -2.88 -4.97 -27.97
CA VAL A 113 -1.71 -5.64 -28.54
C VAL A 113 -0.95 -4.74 -29.51
N ILE A 114 -1.65 -4.05 -30.41
CA ILE A 114 -0.97 -3.11 -31.34
C ILE A 114 -0.33 -1.96 -30.57
N SER A 115 -1.03 -1.39 -29.57
CA SER A 115 -0.46 -0.32 -28.75
C SER A 115 0.81 -0.76 -28.02
N LEU A 116 0.86 -2.02 -27.57
CA LEU A 116 2.04 -2.59 -26.92
C LEU A 116 3.20 -2.92 -27.89
N LEU A 117 2.93 -2.98 -29.20
CA LEU A 117 3.94 -3.31 -30.22
C LEU A 117 4.53 -2.07 -30.89
N GLU A 118 3.84 -0.94 -30.88
CA GLU A 118 4.23 0.25 -31.65
C GLU A 118 4.72 1.45 -30.82
N ASP A 119 4.44 1.48 -29.51
CA ASP A 119 4.68 2.66 -28.67
C ASP A 119 5.63 2.35 -27.51
N ASP A 120 6.29 3.40 -26.99
CA ASP A 120 7.00 3.33 -25.72
C ASP A 120 5.95 3.17 -24.60
N ILE A 121 6.02 2.06 -23.86
CA ILE A 121 5.02 1.74 -22.83
C ILE A 121 5.54 2.17 -21.47
N VAL A 122 4.80 3.05 -20.80
CA VAL A 122 5.04 3.38 -19.40
C VAL A 122 4.15 2.53 -18.50
N THR A 123 4.57 2.30 -17.25
CA THR A 123 3.76 1.55 -16.28
C THR A 123 3.21 2.45 -15.20
N ASP A 124 2.06 2.06 -14.66
CA ASP A 124 1.47 2.64 -13.45
C ASP A 124 1.09 1.52 -12.47
N SER A 125 1.48 1.67 -11.20
CA SER A 125 1.35 0.63 -10.19
C SER A 125 -0.07 0.44 -9.65
N HIS A 126 -1.03 1.28 -10.02
CA HIS A 126 -2.39 1.13 -9.55
C HIS A 126 -3.09 -0.05 -10.21
N VAL A 127 -3.93 -0.75 -9.45
CA VAL A 127 -4.77 -1.85 -9.96
C VAL A 127 -6.05 -1.23 -10.51
N VAL A 128 -6.06 -0.87 -11.78
CA VAL A 128 -7.16 -0.10 -12.38
C VAL A 128 -8.31 -1.00 -12.83
N PHE A 129 -7.98 -2.19 -13.31
CA PHE A 129 -8.95 -3.05 -13.98
C PHE A 129 -9.34 -4.26 -13.13
N ASN A 130 -10.59 -4.68 -13.26
CA ASN A 130 -11.04 -6.00 -12.87
C ASN A 130 -11.74 -6.69 -14.03
N PHE A 131 -11.21 -7.85 -14.43
CA PHE A 131 -11.73 -8.62 -15.54
C PHE A 131 -12.55 -9.82 -15.04
N GLU A 132 -13.79 -9.96 -15.52
CA GLU A 132 -14.68 -11.07 -15.15
C GLU A 132 -14.64 -12.24 -16.13
N THR A 133 -14.29 -11.97 -17.39
CA THR A 133 -14.25 -12.97 -18.45
C THR A 133 -12.94 -12.91 -19.23
N VAL A 134 -12.47 -14.07 -19.70
CA VAL A 134 -11.32 -14.15 -20.60
C VAL A 134 -11.59 -13.35 -21.86
N MET A 135 -10.60 -12.55 -22.27
CA MET A 135 -10.63 -11.76 -23.49
C MET A 135 -9.57 -12.26 -24.46
N THR A 136 -9.84 -12.20 -25.76
CA THR A 136 -8.94 -12.70 -26.80
C THR A 136 -8.88 -11.71 -27.96
N THR A 137 -7.78 -11.75 -28.71
CA THR A 137 -7.66 -11.04 -29.98
C THR A 137 -8.58 -11.63 -31.05
N SER A 138 -8.98 -10.81 -32.02
CA SER A 138 -9.65 -11.25 -33.22
C SER A 138 -8.72 -12.09 -34.10
N LYS A 139 -9.30 -12.74 -35.12
CA LYS A 139 -8.51 -13.48 -36.12
C LYS A 139 -7.79 -12.53 -37.06
N ASP A 140 -8.47 -11.45 -37.46
CA ASP A 140 -8.02 -10.55 -38.53
C ASP A 140 -6.76 -9.76 -38.13
N ILE A 141 -6.62 -9.39 -36.85
CA ILE A 141 -5.45 -8.63 -36.38
C ILE A 141 -4.11 -9.37 -36.59
N TRP A 142 -4.14 -10.69 -36.73
CA TRP A 142 -2.91 -11.47 -36.95
C TRP A 142 -2.34 -11.31 -38.36
N GLU A 143 -3.15 -10.92 -39.34
CA GLU A 143 -2.67 -10.57 -40.68
C GLU A 143 -1.88 -9.26 -40.62
N ASP A 144 -2.40 -8.26 -39.90
CA ASP A 144 -1.73 -6.99 -39.65
C ASP A 144 -0.39 -7.19 -38.90
N ILE A 145 -0.40 -7.99 -37.82
CA ILE A 145 0.80 -8.27 -37.01
C ILE A 145 1.90 -8.98 -37.83
N GLN A 146 1.54 -9.82 -38.80
CA GLN A 146 2.52 -10.46 -39.69
C GLN A 146 3.25 -9.48 -40.59
N ASN A 147 2.61 -8.36 -40.93
CA ASN A 147 3.13 -7.33 -41.83
C ASN A 147 3.91 -6.23 -41.11
N LEU A 148 3.85 -6.16 -39.78
CA LEU A 148 4.62 -5.22 -38.97
C LEU A 148 6.14 -5.47 -39.13
N SER A 149 6.88 -4.41 -39.42
CA SER A 149 8.35 -4.42 -39.51
C SER A 149 8.92 -3.03 -39.23
N PRO A 150 9.87 -2.87 -38.28
CA PRO A 150 10.45 -3.91 -37.43
C PRO A 150 9.47 -4.42 -36.35
N LEU A 151 9.69 -5.64 -35.85
CA LEU A 151 8.98 -6.18 -34.68
C LEU A 151 9.85 -6.00 -33.44
N ASP A 152 9.39 -5.22 -32.47
CA ASP A 152 10.06 -5.07 -31.16
C ASP A 152 9.66 -6.20 -30.17
N THR A 153 9.61 -7.43 -30.69
CA THR A 153 9.23 -8.62 -29.91
C THR A 153 9.75 -9.89 -30.57
N THR A 154 9.84 -10.97 -29.81
CA THR A 154 10.12 -12.27 -30.41
C THR A 154 8.88 -12.81 -31.12
N LYS A 155 9.06 -13.37 -32.31
CA LYS A 155 8.00 -14.11 -33.01
C LYS A 155 7.48 -15.30 -32.19
N PHE A 156 8.27 -15.81 -31.24
CA PHE A 156 7.82 -16.79 -30.24
C PHE A 156 6.67 -16.25 -29.38
N ASN A 157 6.85 -15.05 -28.83
CA ASN A 157 5.87 -14.42 -27.93
C ASN A 157 4.56 -14.10 -28.66
N LEU A 158 4.65 -13.67 -29.92
CA LEU A 158 3.46 -13.50 -30.77
C LEU A 158 2.75 -14.83 -31.03
N ASN A 159 3.49 -15.89 -31.35
CA ASN A 159 2.91 -17.24 -31.50
C ASN A 159 2.28 -17.77 -30.20
N LYS A 160 2.89 -17.49 -29.05
CA LYS A 160 2.35 -17.82 -27.71
C LYS A 160 1.00 -17.15 -27.50
N LEU A 161 0.91 -15.84 -27.70
CA LEU A 161 -0.35 -15.13 -27.54
C LEU A 161 -1.43 -15.63 -28.53
N ALA A 162 -1.07 -15.84 -29.80
CA ALA A 162 -1.99 -16.41 -30.81
C ALA A 162 -2.53 -17.78 -30.38
N TYR A 163 -1.65 -18.67 -29.91
CA TYR A 163 -2.03 -19.99 -29.42
C TYR A 163 -2.99 -19.92 -28.23
N LEU A 164 -2.68 -19.08 -27.23
CA LEU A 164 -3.51 -18.89 -26.03
C LEU A 164 -4.90 -18.36 -26.41
N HIS A 165 -4.97 -17.46 -27.39
CA HIS A 165 -6.22 -16.91 -27.93
C HIS A 165 -6.93 -17.83 -28.92
N LYS A 166 -6.41 -19.04 -29.17
CA LYS A 166 -6.95 -20.03 -30.12
C LYS A 166 -7.01 -19.52 -31.57
N ASN A 167 -6.09 -18.64 -31.94
CA ASN A 167 -5.86 -18.18 -33.30
C ASN A 167 -4.86 -19.09 -34.03
N SER A 168 -4.79 -18.96 -35.36
CA SER A 168 -3.75 -19.61 -36.15
C SER A 168 -2.37 -19.05 -35.80
N ILE A 169 -1.35 -19.89 -35.84
CA ILE A 169 0.02 -19.50 -35.51
C ILE A 169 0.58 -18.61 -36.64
N PRO A 170 0.92 -17.34 -36.37
CA PRO A 170 1.29 -16.38 -37.40
C PRO A 170 2.68 -16.61 -37.99
N PHE A 171 3.67 -17.07 -37.21
CA PHE A 171 5.06 -17.19 -37.66
C PHE A 171 5.53 -18.64 -37.72
N LYS A 172 6.36 -18.94 -38.73
CA LYS A 172 6.89 -20.29 -38.94
C LYS A 172 8.03 -20.59 -37.97
N LYS A 173 8.25 -21.87 -37.67
CA LYS A 173 9.28 -22.33 -36.71
C LYS A 173 10.68 -21.77 -36.99
N ASN A 174 11.08 -21.70 -38.25
CA ASN A 174 12.40 -21.22 -38.66
C ASN A 174 12.58 -19.70 -38.49
N GLU A 175 11.50 -18.97 -38.23
CA GLU A 175 11.51 -17.52 -38.01
C GLU A 175 11.54 -17.17 -36.52
N ILE A 176 11.43 -18.18 -35.64
CA ILE A 176 11.30 -17.99 -34.21
C ILE A 176 12.67 -18.12 -33.53
N LEU A 177 13.12 -17.03 -32.89
CA LEU A 177 14.16 -17.09 -31.86
C LEU A 177 13.51 -17.43 -30.51
N GLN A 178 14.11 -18.37 -29.78
CA GLN A 178 13.65 -18.69 -28.44
C GLN A 178 14.07 -17.57 -27.46
N PRO A 179 13.21 -17.19 -26.50
CA PRO A 179 13.61 -16.30 -25.42
C PRO A 179 14.79 -16.90 -24.62
N GLU A 180 15.67 -16.05 -24.10
CA GLU A 180 16.84 -16.48 -23.31
C GLU A 180 16.45 -17.30 -22.07
N SER A 181 15.31 -16.97 -21.46
CA SER A 181 14.72 -17.72 -20.37
C SER A 181 13.26 -18.04 -20.69
N MET A 182 12.82 -19.27 -20.36
CA MET A 182 11.45 -19.71 -20.61
C MET A 182 10.90 -20.43 -19.39
N ARG A 183 9.64 -20.13 -19.07
CA ARG A 183 8.87 -20.87 -18.05
C ARG A 183 8.64 -22.30 -18.52
N PHE A 184 8.30 -23.18 -17.58
CA PHE A 184 8.00 -24.58 -17.91
C PHE A 184 6.88 -24.70 -18.95
N ILE A 185 5.83 -23.90 -18.81
CA ILE A 185 4.68 -23.86 -19.72
C ILE A 185 5.11 -23.44 -21.14
N ASP A 186 5.98 -22.43 -21.24
CA ASP A 186 6.51 -21.96 -22.53
C ASP A 186 7.41 -23.00 -23.19
N LYS A 187 8.18 -23.76 -22.40
CA LYS A 187 8.92 -24.92 -22.91
C LYS A 187 7.97 -25.95 -23.51
N CYS A 188 6.80 -26.23 -22.93
CA CYS A 188 5.83 -27.16 -23.52
C CYS A 188 5.35 -26.67 -24.90
N LEU A 189 5.09 -25.37 -25.05
CA LEU A 189 4.71 -24.78 -26.35
C LEU A 189 5.84 -24.86 -27.37
N SER A 190 7.06 -24.53 -26.96
CA SER A 190 8.26 -24.60 -27.80
C SER A 190 8.53 -26.01 -28.30
N HIS A 191 8.56 -27.02 -27.41
CA HIS A 191 8.83 -28.42 -27.79
C HIS A 191 7.73 -29.01 -28.69
N SER A 192 6.48 -28.63 -28.45
CA SER A 192 5.36 -29.06 -29.30
C SER A 192 5.23 -28.25 -30.59
N ASN A 193 6.04 -27.21 -30.80
CA ASN A 193 5.90 -26.22 -31.87
C ASN A 193 4.45 -25.70 -31.97
N PHE A 194 3.85 -25.36 -30.82
CA PHE A 194 2.46 -24.89 -30.70
C PHE A 194 1.40 -25.88 -31.21
N ARG A 195 1.72 -27.18 -31.30
CA ARG A 195 0.79 -28.25 -31.72
C ARG A 195 0.16 -29.01 -30.54
N CYS A 196 0.50 -28.67 -29.30
CA CYS A 196 -0.13 -29.26 -28.13
C CYS A 196 -1.65 -29.01 -28.18
N PRO A 197 -2.52 -30.03 -28.02
CA PRO A 197 -3.95 -29.79 -27.90
C PRO A 197 -4.28 -28.88 -26.70
N HIS A 198 -5.13 -27.86 -26.90
CA HIS A 198 -5.46 -26.87 -25.88
C HIS A 198 -5.96 -27.45 -24.56
N TRP A 199 -6.67 -28.58 -24.59
CA TRP A 199 -7.18 -29.21 -23.36
C TRP A 199 -6.05 -29.83 -22.51
N ILE A 200 -4.98 -30.34 -23.15
CA ILE A 200 -3.78 -30.85 -22.46
C ILE A 200 -3.03 -29.65 -21.86
N PHE A 201 -2.78 -28.63 -22.68
CA PHE A 201 -2.09 -27.42 -22.26
C PHE A 201 -2.81 -26.74 -21.08
N LYS A 202 -4.13 -26.58 -21.16
CA LYS A 202 -4.96 -26.02 -20.10
C LYS A 202 -4.93 -26.86 -18.81
N GLY A 203 -4.75 -28.17 -18.92
CA GLY A 203 -4.55 -29.05 -17.76
C GLY A 203 -3.23 -28.74 -17.03
N ILE A 204 -2.15 -28.53 -17.80
CA ILE A 204 -0.83 -28.13 -17.28
C ILE A 204 -0.91 -26.73 -16.65
N GLU A 205 -1.48 -25.77 -17.38
CA GLU A 205 -1.66 -24.38 -16.94
C GLU A 205 -2.40 -24.29 -15.60
N ARG A 206 -3.56 -24.96 -15.48
CA ARG A 206 -4.35 -25.01 -14.23
C ARG A 206 -3.56 -25.50 -13.02
N HIS A 207 -2.65 -26.45 -13.22
CA HIS A 207 -1.80 -26.94 -12.13
C HIS A 207 -0.87 -25.83 -11.61
N PHE A 208 -0.23 -25.09 -12.53
CA PHE A 208 0.65 -23.98 -12.19
C PHE A 208 -0.12 -22.75 -11.68
N GLU A 209 -1.29 -22.44 -12.23
CA GLU A 209 -2.20 -21.40 -11.73
C GLU A 209 -2.56 -21.66 -10.27
N LYS A 210 -3.00 -22.87 -9.94
CA LYS A 210 -3.33 -23.24 -8.55
C LYS A 210 -2.13 -23.10 -7.61
N LYS A 211 -0.94 -23.49 -8.09
CA LYS A 211 0.31 -23.29 -7.32
C LYS A 211 0.58 -21.80 -7.10
N HIS A 212 0.45 -20.98 -8.13
CA HIS A 212 0.63 -19.53 -8.05
C HIS A 212 -0.40 -18.91 -7.08
N GLN A 213 -1.69 -19.22 -7.22
CA GLN A 213 -2.74 -18.71 -6.33
C GLN A 213 -2.43 -18.98 -4.85
N ASN A 214 -1.99 -20.20 -4.53
CA ASN A 214 -1.57 -20.56 -3.17
C ASN A 214 -0.38 -19.72 -2.67
N MET A 215 0.60 -19.45 -3.55
CA MET A 215 1.77 -18.63 -3.23
C MET A 215 1.45 -17.12 -3.16
N SER A 216 0.38 -16.69 -3.82
CA SER A 216 -0.12 -15.31 -3.87
C SER A 216 -1.17 -15.01 -2.80
N TYR A 217 -1.25 -15.85 -1.76
CA TYR A 217 -2.13 -15.65 -0.61
C TYR A 217 -3.64 -15.67 -0.96
N ILE A 218 -4.03 -16.36 -2.02
CA ILE A 218 -5.45 -16.55 -2.36
C ILE A 218 -5.99 -17.73 -1.55
N TYR A 219 -6.93 -17.45 -0.64
CA TYR A 219 -7.67 -18.47 0.10
C TYR A 219 -9.08 -18.00 0.44
N ALA A 220 -9.95 -18.95 0.76
CA ALA A 220 -11.29 -18.70 1.28
C ALA A 220 -11.31 -18.93 2.79
N LYS A 221 -11.87 -17.98 3.54
CA LYS A 221 -12.07 -18.11 4.99
C LYS A 221 -13.03 -19.27 5.30
N ASP A 222 -12.62 -20.17 6.19
CA ASP A 222 -13.42 -21.30 6.66
C ASP A 222 -14.12 -20.94 7.99
N LYS A 223 -15.35 -20.46 7.89
CA LYS A 223 -16.14 -20.03 9.06
C LYS A 223 -16.44 -21.17 10.05
N THR A 224 -16.32 -22.44 9.65
CA THR A 224 -16.57 -23.58 10.55
C THR A 224 -15.47 -23.76 11.60
N LYS A 225 -14.27 -23.20 11.36
CA LYS A 225 -13.12 -23.25 12.27
C LYS A 225 -13.13 -22.15 13.34
N VAL A 226 -14.02 -21.18 13.21
CA VAL A 226 -14.04 -19.98 14.06
C VAL A 226 -14.55 -20.31 15.47
N LYS A 227 -13.83 -19.83 16.47
CA LYS A 227 -14.08 -19.98 17.91
C LYS A 227 -14.24 -18.62 18.57
N ASN A 228 -14.90 -18.59 19.72
CA ASN A 228 -15.33 -17.37 20.40
C ASN A 228 -14.19 -16.72 21.22
N HIS A 229 -13.20 -16.17 20.54
CA HIS A 229 -12.10 -15.40 21.14
C HIS A 229 -11.58 -14.33 20.18
N ILE A 230 -10.86 -13.35 20.73
CA ILE A 230 -10.24 -12.23 20.00
C ILE A 230 -8.72 -12.36 20.09
N VAL A 231 -8.03 -12.09 18.99
CA VAL A 231 -6.57 -12.09 18.95
C VAL A 231 -6.05 -10.78 18.36
N PHE A 232 -5.09 -10.17 19.04
CA PHE A 232 -4.37 -8.98 18.60
C PHE A 232 -2.99 -9.36 18.06
N LEU A 233 -2.65 -8.83 16.90
CA LEU A 233 -1.28 -8.77 16.37
C LEU A 233 -0.90 -7.30 16.28
N GLY A 234 -0.06 -6.85 17.23
CA GLY A 234 0.46 -5.49 17.23
C GLY A 234 1.43 -5.20 16.09
N PHE A 235 1.93 -3.97 16.03
CA PHE A 235 2.87 -3.55 15.01
C PHE A 235 4.18 -4.35 15.11
N ASP A 236 4.34 -5.30 14.19
CA ASP A 236 5.38 -6.32 14.15
C ASP A 236 5.47 -7.13 15.46
N TYR A 237 4.31 -7.54 15.98
CA TYR A 237 4.12 -8.21 17.28
C TYR A 237 4.52 -7.38 18.51
N GLY A 238 4.86 -6.11 18.36
CA GLY A 238 5.16 -5.22 19.48
C GLY A 238 3.92 -4.88 20.29
N PHE A 239 4.05 -4.82 21.62
CA PHE A 239 3.00 -4.35 22.54
C PHE A 239 3.02 -2.83 22.66
N ARG A 240 2.60 -2.16 21.58
CA ARG A 240 2.68 -0.70 21.39
C ARG A 240 1.56 -0.20 20.48
N GLY A 241 1.49 1.12 20.29
CA GLY A 241 0.60 1.72 19.30
C GLY A 241 -0.89 1.44 19.52
N ASN A 242 -1.66 1.43 18.45
CA ASN A 242 -3.13 1.31 18.49
C ASN A 242 -3.60 0.02 19.15
N SER A 243 -2.94 -1.10 18.83
CA SER A 243 -3.26 -2.42 19.36
C SER A 243 -3.11 -2.50 20.86
N ARG A 244 -2.06 -1.91 21.46
CA ARG A 244 -1.86 -1.88 22.93
C ARG A 244 -3.00 -1.17 23.64
N TYR A 245 -3.35 0.05 23.23
CA TYR A 245 -4.38 0.83 23.91
C TYR A 245 -5.76 0.18 23.76
N LEU A 246 -6.06 -0.36 22.58
CA LEU A 246 -7.29 -1.09 22.36
C LEU A 246 -7.36 -2.40 23.16
N PHE A 247 -6.26 -3.16 23.22
CA PHE A 247 -6.20 -4.38 24.04
C PHE A 247 -6.42 -4.06 25.52
N ASN A 248 -5.76 -3.02 26.05
CA ASN A 248 -5.91 -2.61 27.45
C ASN A 248 -7.35 -2.17 27.77
N TYR A 249 -8.01 -1.51 26.83
CA TYR A 249 -9.43 -1.18 26.94
C TYR A 249 -10.28 -2.46 26.89
N PHE A 250 -10.10 -3.32 25.89
CA PHE A 250 -10.92 -4.53 25.74
C PHE A 250 -10.74 -5.54 26.89
N ALA A 251 -9.52 -5.75 27.38
CA ALA A 251 -9.27 -6.64 28.50
C ALA A 251 -10.04 -6.20 29.77
N LYS A 252 -10.28 -4.91 29.94
CA LYS A 252 -11.06 -4.35 31.07
C LYS A 252 -12.58 -4.43 30.83
N HIS A 253 -13.03 -4.21 29.61
CA HIS A 253 -14.47 -4.05 29.30
C HIS A 253 -15.15 -5.33 28.78
N PHE A 254 -14.40 -6.30 28.25
CA PHE A 254 -14.91 -7.55 27.68
C PHE A 254 -14.45 -8.78 28.48
N THR A 255 -14.61 -8.74 29.81
CA THR A 255 -14.11 -9.76 30.74
C THR A 255 -14.65 -11.18 30.53
N LYS A 256 -15.74 -11.34 29.78
CA LYS A 256 -16.35 -12.64 29.45
C LYS A 256 -15.85 -13.24 28.14
N LEU A 257 -15.05 -12.51 27.36
CA LEU A 257 -14.47 -12.99 26.12
C LEU A 257 -12.98 -13.26 26.32
N PRO A 258 -12.46 -14.44 25.91
CA PRO A 258 -11.03 -14.66 25.85
C PRO A 258 -10.41 -13.69 24.82
N ILE A 259 -9.43 -12.92 25.29
CA ILE A 259 -8.69 -11.95 24.47
C ILE A 259 -7.21 -12.23 24.64
N TYR A 260 -6.52 -12.40 23.53
CA TYR A 260 -5.10 -12.69 23.50
C TYR A 260 -4.35 -11.65 22.69
N PHE A 261 -3.11 -11.37 23.08
CA PHE A 261 -2.17 -10.55 22.35
C PHE A 261 -0.95 -11.38 21.98
N ILE A 262 -0.58 -11.39 20.70
CA ILE A 262 0.59 -12.12 20.21
C ILE A 262 1.81 -11.19 20.29
N THR A 263 2.72 -11.44 21.24
CA THR A 263 3.90 -10.58 21.50
C THR A 263 4.95 -11.30 22.34
N ASP A 264 6.21 -10.88 22.20
CA ASP A 264 7.32 -11.25 23.09
C ASP A 264 7.61 -10.18 24.16
N ASP A 265 7.02 -8.99 24.05
CA ASP A 265 7.35 -7.83 24.89
C ASP A 265 6.84 -7.96 26.33
N VAL A 266 5.71 -8.65 26.51
CA VAL A 266 5.01 -8.77 27.80
C VAL A 266 4.62 -10.22 28.04
N SER A 267 4.71 -10.66 29.29
CA SER A 267 4.28 -11.99 29.74
C SER A 267 3.00 -11.92 30.56
N GLY A 268 2.16 -12.94 30.47
CA GLY A 268 0.93 -13.06 31.26
C GLY A 268 -0.06 -14.03 30.60
N PRO A 269 -1.20 -14.31 31.26
CA PRO A 269 -2.16 -15.32 30.78
C PRO A 269 -2.82 -14.97 29.44
N ASN A 270 -2.85 -13.68 29.09
CA ASN A 270 -3.43 -13.18 27.83
C ASN A 270 -2.36 -12.89 26.77
N PHE A 271 -1.08 -13.14 27.05
CA PHE A 271 0.02 -12.85 26.13
C PHE A 271 0.64 -14.15 25.64
N ILE A 272 0.68 -14.34 24.31
CA ILE A 272 1.19 -15.55 23.67
C ILE A 272 2.37 -15.16 22.78
N LYS A 273 3.46 -15.89 22.85
CA LYS A 273 4.64 -15.61 22.02
C LYS A 273 4.35 -15.93 20.55
N PRO A 274 4.84 -15.14 19.57
CA PRO A 274 4.72 -15.47 18.16
C PRO A 274 5.30 -16.85 17.80
N SER A 275 6.34 -17.28 18.52
CA SER A 275 6.99 -18.59 18.35
C SER A 275 6.25 -19.76 19.01
N ASP A 276 5.20 -19.49 19.80
CA ASP A 276 4.42 -20.55 20.45
C ASP A 276 3.68 -21.41 19.42
N PRO A 277 3.74 -22.76 19.48
CA PRO A 277 3.03 -23.65 18.57
C PRO A 277 1.51 -23.41 18.51
N GLN A 278 0.91 -22.84 19.55
CA GLN A 278 -0.51 -22.54 19.61
C GLN A 278 -0.87 -21.21 18.93
N ALA A 279 0.09 -20.30 18.71
CA ALA A 279 -0.16 -18.96 18.19
C ALA A 279 -0.91 -18.98 16.85
N THR A 280 -0.43 -19.77 15.88
CA THR A 280 -1.08 -19.94 14.57
C THR A 280 -2.52 -20.42 14.72
N THR A 281 -2.75 -21.48 15.51
CA THR A 281 -4.09 -22.04 15.72
C THR A 281 -5.01 -21.01 16.36
N LEU A 282 -4.51 -20.26 17.35
CA LEU A 282 -5.26 -19.23 18.04
C LEU A 282 -5.67 -18.11 17.09
N ILE A 283 -4.74 -17.62 16.26
CA ILE A 283 -5.01 -16.57 15.27
C ILE A 283 -6.01 -17.07 14.21
N GLU A 284 -5.77 -18.25 13.64
CA GLU A 284 -6.59 -18.75 12.53
C GLU A 284 -8.01 -19.14 12.93
N THR A 285 -8.22 -19.51 14.20
CA THR A 285 -9.53 -19.86 14.74
C THR A 285 -10.23 -18.72 15.46
N ALA A 286 -9.63 -17.52 15.57
CA ALA A 286 -10.26 -16.39 16.25
C ALA A 286 -11.55 -15.92 15.57
N GLN A 287 -12.51 -15.46 16.37
CA GLN A 287 -13.71 -14.79 15.86
C GLN A 287 -13.37 -13.42 15.29
N VAL A 288 -12.47 -12.70 15.98
CA VAL A 288 -11.94 -11.42 15.53
C VAL A 288 -10.42 -11.44 15.64
N VAL A 289 -9.76 -11.06 14.56
CA VAL A 289 -8.33 -10.77 14.52
C VAL A 289 -8.14 -9.28 14.31
N ILE A 290 -7.40 -8.66 15.22
CA ILE A 290 -7.09 -7.23 15.18
C ILE A 290 -5.63 -7.07 14.80
N LEU A 291 -5.37 -6.32 13.74
CA LEU A 291 -4.05 -6.13 13.15
C LEU A 291 -3.66 -4.66 13.22
N GLU A 292 -2.37 -4.37 13.36
CA GLU A 292 -1.82 -3.02 13.18
C GLU A 292 -0.79 -2.94 12.03
N SER A 293 -0.24 -4.10 11.64
CA SER A 293 0.62 -4.30 10.47
C SER A 293 -0.06 -5.24 9.46
N TYR A 294 0.66 -5.67 8.43
CA TYR A 294 0.17 -6.65 7.47
C TYR A 294 0.02 -8.04 8.10
N ILE A 295 -0.86 -8.86 7.52
CA ILE A 295 -0.97 -10.27 7.92
C ILE A 295 0.35 -10.98 7.58
N PRO A 296 0.97 -11.72 8.51
CA PRO A 296 2.14 -12.57 8.21
C PRO A 296 1.87 -13.59 7.08
N ASP A 297 2.89 -13.92 6.28
CA ASP A 297 2.75 -14.79 5.09
C ASP A 297 2.18 -16.19 5.40
N ASN A 298 2.45 -16.72 6.59
CA ASN A 298 2.10 -18.08 6.99
C ASN A 298 0.73 -18.22 7.68
N LEU A 299 0.02 -17.12 7.93
CA LEU A 299 -1.23 -17.14 8.68
C LEU A 299 -2.43 -16.95 7.74
N LYS A 300 -3.53 -17.66 7.97
CA LYS A 300 -4.78 -17.54 7.21
C LYS A 300 -5.99 -17.37 8.14
N PRO A 301 -6.21 -16.16 8.71
CA PRO A 301 -7.28 -15.94 9.67
C PRO A 301 -8.68 -16.14 9.08
N ASN A 302 -9.50 -17.00 9.70
CA ASN A 302 -10.84 -17.31 9.22
C ASN A 302 -11.93 -16.36 9.75
N GLY A 303 -11.64 -15.67 10.86
CA GLY A 303 -12.54 -14.73 11.52
C GLY A 303 -12.77 -13.42 10.77
N THR A 304 -13.38 -12.48 11.47
CA THR A 304 -13.42 -11.07 11.05
C THR A 304 -12.06 -10.43 11.30
N ILE A 305 -11.51 -9.74 10.31
CA ILE A 305 -10.22 -9.04 10.40
C ILE A 305 -10.49 -7.53 10.49
N ILE A 306 -9.99 -6.90 11.55
CA ILE A 306 -10.00 -5.45 11.75
C ILE A 306 -8.56 -4.95 11.61
N GLN A 307 -8.30 -4.14 10.59
CA GLN A 307 -7.03 -3.45 10.40
C GLN A 307 -7.08 -2.09 11.09
N LEU A 308 -6.26 -1.90 12.13
CA LEU A 308 -6.14 -0.64 12.86
C LEU A 308 -5.24 0.36 12.14
N TRP A 309 -4.31 -0.10 11.30
CA TRP A 309 -3.24 0.71 10.74
C TRP A 309 -2.41 1.45 11.82
N HIS A 310 -1.38 2.19 11.42
CA HIS A 310 -0.35 2.70 12.32
C HIS A 310 -0.10 4.22 12.19
N GLY A 311 -1.06 4.95 11.64
CA GLY A 311 -1.06 6.41 11.66
C GLY A 311 -1.51 7.05 10.36
N THR A 312 -1.71 8.35 10.42
CA THR A 312 -2.05 9.22 9.29
C THR A 312 -0.86 9.29 8.31
N PRO A 313 -1.04 8.91 7.03
CA PRO A 313 0.08 8.81 6.11
C PRO A 313 0.59 10.17 5.63
N ILE A 314 1.90 10.37 5.71
CA ILE A 314 2.63 11.40 4.97
C ILE A 314 3.19 10.82 3.67
N LYS A 315 3.63 9.56 3.74
CA LYS A 315 4.33 8.82 2.69
C LYS A 315 3.32 8.14 1.79
N LYS A 316 3.59 8.06 0.49
CA LYS A 316 2.77 7.25 -0.43
C LYS A 316 2.80 5.78 0.02
N LEU A 317 1.66 5.12 -0.05
CA LEU A 317 1.47 3.77 0.47
C LEU A 317 1.23 2.77 -0.66
N PHE A 318 1.90 1.62 -0.59
CA PHE A 318 1.67 0.44 -1.43
C PHE A 318 1.42 0.77 -2.91
N LEU A 319 0.18 0.75 -3.41
CA LEU A 319 -0.11 0.97 -4.84
C LEU A 319 0.22 2.39 -5.31
N ASP A 320 0.17 3.37 -4.40
CA ASP A 320 0.54 4.77 -4.68
C ASP A 320 2.07 4.96 -4.69
N SER A 321 2.84 4.00 -4.17
CA SER A 321 4.30 4.05 -4.11
C SER A 321 4.92 3.14 -5.17
N SER A 322 6.04 3.55 -5.76
CA SER A 322 6.71 2.81 -6.83
C SER A 322 7.33 1.49 -6.35
N GLU A 323 7.77 1.43 -5.07
CA GLU A 323 8.40 0.27 -4.40
C GLU A 323 9.29 -0.61 -5.33
N PRO A 324 10.21 -0.04 -6.13
CA PRO A 324 10.81 -0.73 -7.28
C PRO A 324 11.66 -1.93 -6.86
N HIS A 325 12.43 -1.77 -5.77
CA HIS A 325 13.25 -2.85 -5.23
C HIS A 325 12.39 -4.05 -4.79
N GLN A 326 11.29 -3.80 -4.07
CA GLN A 326 10.40 -4.84 -3.58
C GLN A 326 9.71 -5.55 -4.75
N ASN A 327 9.22 -4.79 -5.73
CA ASN A 327 8.53 -5.32 -6.90
C ASN A 327 9.44 -6.20 -7.78
N LEU A 328 10.71 -5.81 -7.96
CA LEU A 328 11.66 -6.55 -8.81
C LEU A 328 12.35 -7.72 -8.09
N ASN A 329 12.64 -7.58 -6.79
CA ASN A 329 13.51 -8.53 -6.08
C ASN A 329 12.76 -9.48 -5.13
N ILE A 330 11.49 -9.21 -4.80
CA ILE A 330 10.69 -10.08 -3.93
C ILE A 330 9.59 -10.75 -4.76
N TYR A 331 9.79 -12.04 -5.02
CA TYR A 331 8.83 -12.86 -5.79
C TYR A 331 7.40 -12.69 -5.25
N ASN A 332 6.40 -12.49 -6.11
CA ASN A 332 4.96 -12.32 -5.79
C ASN A 332 4.64 -11.27 -4.70
N TYR A 333 5.50 -10.28 -4.49
CA TYR A 333 5.32 -9.28 -3.43
C TYR A 333 3.96 -8.57 -3.50
N ARG A 334 3.63 -8.01 -4.66
CA ARG A 334 2.36 -7.29 -4.89
C ARG A 334 1.15 -8.19 -4.72
N ALA A 335 1.15 -9.34 -5.38
CA ALA A 335 0.05 -10.29 -5.33
C ALA A 335 -0.25 -10.76 -3.90
N ARG A 336 0.79 -11.11 -3.11
CA ARG A 336 0.61 -11.46 -1.69
C ARG A 336 0.04 -10.29 -0.88
N LYS A 337 0.63 -9.11 -1.00
CA LYS A 337 0.23 -7.92 -0.21
C LYS A 337 -1.20 -7.48 -0.55
N TYR A 338 -1.55 -7.44 -1.84
CA TYR A 338 -2.90 -7.12 -2.30
C TYR A 338 -3.94 -8.14 -1.81
N ASN A 339 -3.71 -9.44 -2.00
CA ASN A 339 -4.66 -10.47 -1.60
C ASN A 339 -4.79 -10.59 -0.07
N LYS A 340 -3.78 -10.19 0.71
CA LYS A 340 -3.89 -10.02 2.17
C LYS A 340 -4.81 -8.88 2.55
N CYS A 341 -4.67 -7.73 1.89
CA CYS A 341 -5.56 -6.58 2.11
C CYS A 341 -7.01 -6.94 1.79
N LEU A 342 -7.27 -7.72 0.73
CA LEU A 342 -8.61 -8.24 0.40
C LEU A 342 -9.27 -9.09 1.51
N GLN A 343 -8.49 -9.62 2.47
CA GLN A 343 -9.06 -10.39 3.59
C GLN A 343 -9.57 -9.49 4.72
N GLN A 344 -9.23 -8.20 4.72
CA GLN A 344 -9.61 -7.27 5.78
C GLN A 344 -11.10 -6.94 5.66
N ASP A 345 -11.87 -7.09 6.74
CA ASP A 345 -13.30 -6.80 6.74
C ASP A 345 -13.57 -5.33 7.16
N TYR A 346 -12.71 -4.79 8.03
CA TYR A 346 -12.75 -3.41 8.50
C TYR A 346 -11.35 -2.78 8.47
N PHE A 347 -11.29 -1.49 8.15
CA PHE A 347 -10.04 -0.71 8.15
C PHE A 347 -10.27 0.63 8.87
N VAL A 348 -9.50 0.91 9.92
CA VAL A 348 -9.62 2.13 10.72
C VAL A 348 -8.85 3.27 10.07
N SER A 349 -9.50 4.42 9.95
CA SER A 349 -8.90 5.69 9.57
C SER A 349 -9.01 6.69 10.73
N ASP A 350 -7.99 7.53 10.87
CA ASP A 350 -8.00 8.56 11.91
C ASP A 350 -9.05 9.64 11.62
N CYS A 351 -9.04 10.14 10.38
CA CYS A 351 -9.85 11.25 9.90
C CYS A 351 -10.42 10.97 8.50
N ALA A 352 -11.47 11.71 8.13
CA ALA A 352 -12.22 11.49 6.88
C ALA A 352 -11.40 11.86 5.63
N SER A 353 -10.59 12.91 5.73
CA SER A 353 -9.71 13.40 4.66
C SER A 353 -8.71 12.35 4.19
N MET A 354 -8.37 11.37 5.04
CA MET A 354 -7.43 10.30 4.70
C MET A 354 -8.06 9.12 3.95
N ILE A 355 -9.39 9.03 3.90
CA ILE A 355 -10.08 7.93 3.23
C ILE A 355 -9.74 7.86 1.75
N GLY A 356 -9.56 9.02 1.08
CA GLY A 356 -9.17 9.09 -0.32
C GLY A 356 -7.87 8.34 -0.61
N TYR A 357 -6.81 8.67 0.13
CA TYR A 357 -5.49 8.04 -0.04
C TYR A 357 -5.49 6.54 0.28
N PHE A 358 -6.32 6.08 1.23
CA PHE A 358 -6.43 4.64 1.49
C PHE A 358 -7.15 3.87 0.37
N LYS A 359 -8.07 4.51 -0.35
CA LYS A 359 -8.79 3.90 -1.48
C LYS A 359 -7.92 3.75 -2.73
N THR A 360 -6.93 4.63 -2.90
CA THR A 360 -5.95 4.54 -3.99
C THR A 360 -4.85 3.53 -3.63
N ALA A 361 -4.34 3.60 -2.40
CA ALA A 361 -3.21 2.80 -1.96
C ALA A 361 -3.52 1.32 -1.72
N PHE A 362 -4.75 0.97 -1.34
CA PHE A 362 -5.13 -0.38 -0.93
C PHE A 362 -6.43 -0.85 -1.59
N PRO A 363 -6.62 -2.17 -1.77
CA PRO A 363 -7.87 -2.71 -2.30
C PRO A 363 -8.98 -2.72 -1.24
N GLN A 364 -9.70 -1.62 -1.15
CA GLN A 364 -10.75 -1.38 -0.15
C GLN A 364 -12.18 -1.56 -0.70
N GLN A 365 -12.35 -2.14 -1.89
CA GLN A 365 -13.65 -2.23 -2.58
C GLN A 365 -14.72 -2.96 -1.75
N LYS A 366 -14.32 -3.92 -0.91
CA LYS A 366 -15.21 -4.70 -0.03
C LYS A 366 -14.99 -4.44 1.45
N THR A 367 -14.08 -3.54 1.79
CA THR A 367 -13.67 -3.30 3.17
C THR A 367 -14.48 -2.15 3.75
N HIS A 368 -14.94 -2.32 4.99
CA HIS A 368 -15.62 -1.24 5.70
C HIS A 368 -14.60 -0.27 6.31
N MET A 369 -14.44 0.90 5.68
CA MET A 369 -13.64 2.00 6.23
C MET A 369 -14.33 2.61 7.45
N LEU A 370 -13.63 2.65 8.58
CA LEU A 370 -14.10 3.17 9.87
C LEU A 370 -13.38 4.47 10.19
N ASN A 371 -14.05 5.59 10.00
CA ASN A 371 -13.52 6.90 10.38
C ASN A 371 -13.89 7.22 11.83
N CYS A 372 -13.25 6.54 12.78
CA CYS A 372 -13.53 6.71 14.21
C CYS A 372 -12.33 7.26 15.01
N GLY A 373 -11.21 7.52 14.35
CA GLY A 373 -9.97 7.87 15.05
C GLY A 373 -9.16 6.64 15.47
N TYR A 374 -7.93 6.87 15.89
CA TYR A 374 -7.05 5.83 16.40
C TYR A 374 -7.15 5.61 17.93
N PRO A 375 -7.15 4.36 18.44
CA PRO A 375 -7.13 4.07 19.87
C PRO A 375 -6.00 4.77 20.65
N ARG A 376 -4.82 4.91 20.04
CA ARG A 376 -3.68 5.59 20.68
C ARG A 376 -3.90 7.10 20.82
N VAL A 377 -4.65 7.71 19.90
CA VAL A 377 -5.01 9.13 19.95
C VAL A 377 -6.12 9.36 20.97
N ARG A 378 -7.08 8.43 21.09
CA ARG A 378 -8.08 8.51 22.17
C ARG A 378 -7.42 8.51 23.55
N TYR A 379 -6.41 7.65 23.75
CA TYR A 379 -5.61 7.66 24.97
C TYR A 379 -4.98 9.02 25.26
N LEU A 380 -4.39 9.68 24.25
CA LEU A 380 -3.80 11.02 24.39
C LEU A 380 -4.85 12.05 24.80
N LEU A 381 -6.01 12.05 24.13
CA LEU A 381 -7.11 12.98 24.41
C LEU A 381 -7.66 12.82 25.83
N ASP A 382 -7.76 11.58 26.32
CA ASP A 382 -8.20 11.30 27.68
C ASP A 382 -7.15 11.71 28.73
N LYS A 383 -5.85 11.49 28.43
CA LYS A 383 -4.75 11.70 29.39
C LYS A 383 -4.11 13.07 29.39
N GLN A 384 -4.32 13.91 28.37
CA GLN A 384 -3.73 15.26 28.30
C GLN A 384 -4.10 16.16 29.49
N SER A 385 -5.21 15.88 30.18
CA SER A 385 -5.67 16.62 31.35
C SER A 385 -5.33 15.95 32.71
N ASP A 386 -4.72 14.76 32.69
CA ASP A 386 -4.37 13.97 33.89
C ASP A 386 -3.04 14.45 34.49
N LYS A 387 -3.09 15.60 35.19
CA LYS A 387 -1.90 16.24 35.78
C LYS A 387 -1.08 15.33 36.70
N PRO A 388 -1.68 14.51 37.60
CA PRO A 388 -0.90 13.59 38.44
C PRO A 388 -0.11 12.56 37.61
N TYR A 389 -0.74 11.98 36.58
CA TYR A 389 -0.07 11.02 35.71
C TYR A 389 1.07 11.68 34.90
N ILE A 390 0.83 12.84 34.31
CA ILE A 390 1.85 13.60 33.58
C ILE A 390 3.03 13.93 34.51
N THR A 391 2.76 14.36 35.74
CA THR A 391 3.81 14.66 36.73
C THR A 391 4.63 13.43 37.10
N PHE A 392 3.98 12.27 37.23
CA PHE A 392 4.65 11.00 37.46
C PHE A 392 5.64 10.67 36.33
N ILE A 393 5.22 10.78 35.06
CA ILE A 393 6.10 10.52 33.90
C ILE A 393 7.26 11.53 33.85
N LYS A 394 7.00 12.82 34.11
CA LYS A 394 8.06 13.85 34.17
C LYS A 394 9.12 13.52 35.24
N HIS A 395 8.69 13.03 36.40
CA HIS A 395 9.60 12.61 37.47
C HIS A 395 10.39 11.34 37.11
N GLU A 396 9.73 10.36 36.49
CA GLU A 396 10.37 9.13 36.03
C GLU A 396 11.46 9.41 34.98
N LEU A 397 11.20 10.34 34.06
CA LEU A 397 12.16 10.82 33.06
C LEU A 397 13.20 11.79 33.63
N LYS A 398 13.10 12.18 34.91
CA LYS A 398 13.97 13.14 35.60
C LYS A 398 14.06 14.49 34.88
N LEU A 399 12.93 14.98 34.37
CA LEU A 399 12.88 16.26 33.68
C LEU A 399 13.07 17.42 34.68
N ASP A 400 13.84 18.44 34.29
CA ASP A 400 13.95 19.69 35.03
C ASP A 400 12.61 20.44 34.96
N PRO A 401 11.91 20.70 36.08
CA PRO A 401 10.62 21.36 36.07
C PRO A 401 10.67 22.82 35.61
N ASN A 402 11.86 23.43 35.51
CA ASN A 402 12.05 24.81 35.07
C ASN A 402 12.29 24.94 33.56
N LYS A 403 12.42 23.81 32.84
CA LYS A 403 12.63 23.78 31.40
C LYS A 403 11.42 23.18 30.70
N GLU A 404 11.08 23.74 29.54
CA GLU A 404 10.16 23.08 28.61
C GLU A 404 10.77 21.80 28.05
N THR A 405 9.93 20.89 27.58
CA THR A 405 10.32 19.57 27.10
C THR A 405 10.21 19.50 25.58
N LEU A 406 11.33 19.21 24.91
CA LEU A 406 11.42 18.98 23.48
C LEU A 406 11.57 17.48 23.22
N LEU A 407 10.57 16.86 22.60
CA LEU A 407 10.70 15.50 22.08
C LEU A 407 11.24 15.54 20.66
N TYR A 408 12.40 14.94 20.44
CA TYR A 408 12.96 14.71 19.13
C TYR A 408 12.84 13.22 18.75
N ALA A 409 12.00 12.93 17.76
CA ALA A 409 11.66 11.58 17.32
C ALA A 409 11.76 11.45 15.79
N PRO A 410 12.98 11.28 15.23
CA PRO A 410 13.20 11.08 13.80
C PRO A 410 12.76 9.68 13.34
N THR A 411 12.44 9.51 12.05
CA THR A 411 12.14 8.19 11.47
C THR A 411 13.40 7.35 11.24
N TRP A 412 13.21 6.02 11.26
CA TRP A 412 14.25 5.07 10.87
C TRP A 412 14.72 5.29 9.43
N LYS A 413 16.02 5.13 9.21
CA LYS A 413 16.63 5.11 7.87
C LYS A 413 17.45 3.85 7.68
N SER A 414 17.42 3.32 6.45
CA SER A 414 18.23 2.16 6.06
C SER A 414 19.72 2.48 5.96
N THR A 415 20.08 3.77 5.83
CA THR A 415 21.46 4.24 5.82
C THR A 415 21.85 4.73 7.21
N ASN A 416 23.08 4.44 7.64
CA ASN A 416 23.63 4.95 8.91
C ASN A 416 24.04 6.44 8.82
N ASP A 417 23.54 7.18 7.83
CA ASP A 417 23.90 8.59 7.65
C ASP A 417 23.09 9.45 8.64
N THR A 418 23.83 10.18 9.48
CA THR A 418 23.28 11.06 10.51
C THR A 418 23.24 12.52 10.08
N SER A 419 23.68 12.83 8.85
CA SER A 419 23.68 14.19 8.26
C SER A 419 22.29 14.85 8.26
N ASP A 420 21.24 14.02 8.24
CA ASP A 420 19.86 14.45 8.25
C ASP A 420 19.26 14.68 9.64
N LEU A 421 20.01 14.35 10.70
CA LEU A 421 19.56 14.62 12.06
C LEU A 421 19.88 16.07 12.43
N LEU A 422 18.95 16.74 13.09
CA LEU A 422 19.24 18.02 13.72
C LEU A 422 20.33 17.81 14.80
N PRO A 423 21.45 18.56 14.76
CA PRO A 423 22.45 18.49 15.81
C PRO A 423 21.86 19.04 17.12
N ILE A 424 21.88 18.23 18.17
CA ILE A 424 21.49 18.66 19.52
C ILE A 424 22.65 19.49 20.09
N SER A 425 22.48 20.80 20.13
CA SER A 425 23.51 21.74 20.63
C SER A 425 23.36 22.02 22.12
N ASP A 426 24.44 22.47 22.77
CA ASP A 426 24.42 22.93 24.16
C ASP A 426 23.38 24.03 24.40
N ALA A 427 23.17 24.90 23.42
CA ALA A 427 22.14 25.93 23.51
C ALA A 427 20.73 25.32 23.64
N LEU A 428 20.45 24.24 22.89
CA LEU A 428 19.18 23.53 22.95
C LEU A 428 19.01 22.78 24.28
N LEU A 429 20.07 22.10 24.74
CA LEU A 429 20.09 21.38 26.03
C LEU A 429 19.99 22.32 27.25
N ASN A 430 20.56 23.52 27.15
CA ASN A 430 20.43 24.55 28.18
C ASN A 430 19.00 25.09 28.24
N LYS A 431 18.33 25.17 27.10
CA LYS A 431 16.98 25.73 26.98
C LYS A 431 15.87 24.72 27.33
N TYR A 432 16.03 23.46 26.93
CA TYR A 432 14.99 22.42 27.01
C TYR A 432 15.46 21.17 27.73
N ASN A 433 14.50 20.42 28.29
CA ASN A 433 14.65 18.98 28.48
C ASN A 433 14.53 18.30 27.11
N VAL A 434 15.65 17.88 26.51
CA VAL A 434 15.62 17.25 25.18
C VAL A 434 15.51 15.74 25.34
N ILE A 435 14.35 15.19 24.95
CA ILE A 435 14.12 13.74 24.90
C ILE A 435 14.42 13.27 23.48
N PHE A 436 15.35 12.33 23.32
CA PHE A 436 15.67 11.73 22.03
C PHE A 436 15.09 10.31 21.94
N LYS A 437 14.22 10.07 20.96
CA LYS A 437 13.61 8.76 20.69
C LYS A 437 13.98 8.27 19.30
N GLY A 438 15.08 7.52 19.22
CA GLY A 438 15.45 6.76 18.02
C GLY A 438 14.51 5.57 17.76
N HIS A 439 14.58 5.02 16.55
CA HIS A 439 13.83 3.83 16.19
C HIS A 439 14.43 2.58 16.85
N VAL A 440 13.60 1.57 17.13
CA VAL A 440 14.03 0.33 17.81
C VAL A 440 15.06 -0.46 16.98
N GLU A 441 15.09 -0.22 15.66
CA GLU A 441 15.98 -0.87 14.69
C GLU A 441 17.30 -0.10 14.45
N ASP A 442 17.44 1.09 15.03
CA ASP A 442 18.69 1.87 14.94
C ASP A 442 19.77 1.19 15.79
N LYS A 443 20.68 0.46 15.13
CA LYS A 443 21.89 -0.08 15.77
C LYS A 443 22.94 0.98 16.04
N ALA A 444 22.80 2.15 15.42
CA ALA A 444 23.68 3.29 15.61
C ALA A 444 23.28 4.01 16.90
N ASN A 445 24.01 3.72 17.99
CA ASN A 445 23.95 4.44 19.27
C ASN A 445 24.46 5.89 19.15
N THR A 446 24.11 6.63 18.09
CA THR A 446 24.45 8.05 17.97
C THR A 446 23.44 8.86 18.77
N ILE A 447 23.36 8.59 20.06
CA ILE A 447 22.56 9.34 21.00
C ILE A 447 23.39 10.57 21.39
N PRO A 448 22.90 11.79 21.18
CA PRO A 448 23.65 12.97 21.55
C PRO A 448 23.92 13.02 23.05
N GLU A 449 25.11 13.47 23.42
CA GLU A 449 25.54 13.60 24.81
C GLU A 449 24.54 14.49 25.57
N HIS A 450 24.11 14.05 26.76
CA HIS A 450 23.13 14.73 27.63
C HIS A 450 21.66 14.79 27.15
N ALA A 451 21.31 14.20 26.00
CA ALA A 451 19.90 13.98 25.67
C ALA A 451 19.29 12.90 26.58
N ILE A 452 18.01 13.07 26.93
CA ILE A 452 17.26 12.13 27.76
C ILE A 452 16.76 10.99 26.88
N ILE A 453 17.16 9.77 27.22
CA ILE A 453 16.67 8.56 26.58
C ILE A 453 15.47 8.06 27.38
N ALA A 454 14.32 7.95 26.71
CA ALA A 454 13.14 7.35 27.33
C ALA A 454 13.38 5.85 27.63
N PRO A 455 13.10 5.37 28.86
CA PRO A 455 13.04 3.95 29.17
C PRO A 455 12.14 3.19 28.20
N GLN A 456 12.44 1.92 27.93
CA GLN A 456 11.70 1.11 26.95
C GLN A 456 10.21 0.96 27.25
N HIS A 457 9.81 0.99 28.53
CA HIS A 457 8.41 0.84 28.92
C HIS A 457 7.58 2.13 28.79
N ILE A 458 8.24 3.29 28.58
CA ILE A 458 7.57 4.56 28.32
C ILE A 458 7.29 4.67 26.83
N GLU A 459 6.00 4.73 26.48
CA GLU A 459 5.56 4.78 25.09
C GLU A 459 5.69 6.19 24.51
N VAL A 460 5.72 6.27 23.17
CA VAL A 460 5.72 7.57 22.46
C VAL A 460 4.52 8.42 22.88
N GLN A 461 3.35 7.83 23.16
CA GLN A 461 2.19 8.60 23.62
C GLN A 461 2.43 9.25 24.98
N ASP A 462 3.13 8.59 25.91
CA ASP A 462 3.48 9.19 27.20
C ASP A 462 4.50 10.33 27.02
N LEU A 463 5.45 10.17 26.09
CA LEU A 463 6.39 11.23 25.71
C LEU A 463 5.67 12.45 25.12
N LEU A 464 4.69 12.24 24.24
CA LEU A 464 3.85 13.30 23.70
C LEU A 464 3.10 14.06 24.81
N LEU A 465 2.56 13.37 25.82
CA LEU A 465 1.86 14.02 26.93
C LEU A 465 2.75 14.99 27.71
N VAL A 466 4.00 14.61 27.98
CA VAL A 466 4.95 15.43 28.77
C VAL A 466 5.71 16.48 27.96
N SER A 467 5.67 16.39 26.64
CA SER A 467 6.37 17.33 25.74
C SER A 467 5.60 18.63 25.56
N ASP A 468 6.32 19.73 25.38
CA ASP A 468 5.78 21.02 24.99
C ASP A 468 5.95 21.21 23.47
N ILE A 469 7.07 20.71 22.92
CA ILE A 469 7.43 20.76 21.50
C ILE A 469 7.77 19.36 20.98
N VAL A 470 7.31 19.02 19.78
CA VAL A 470 7.59 17.76 19.08
C VAL A 470 8.31 18.03 17.78
N LEU A 471 9.57 17.63 17.72
CA LEU A 471 10.42 17.65 16.53
C LEU A 471 10.44 16.25 15.90
N THR A 472 10.08 16.16 14.62
CA THR A 472 10.11 14.92 13.85
C THR A 472 10.39 15.22 12.37
N ASP A 473 10.34 14.21 11.51
CA ASP A 473 10.54 14.29 10.06
C ASP A 473 9.28 13.82 9.31
N TYR A 474 9.31 12.67 8.64
CA TYR A 474 8.19 12.10 7.89
C TYR A 474 7.35 11.12 8.75
N SER A 475 7.33 11.32 10.06
CA SER A 475 6.61 10.45 11.00
C SER A 475 5.15 10.85 11.14
N SER A 476 4.27 9.85 11.23
CA SER A 476 2.83 10.08 11.47
C SER A 476 2.54 10.61 12.88
N ILE A 477 3.50 10.55 13.80
CA ILE A 477 3.34 11.07 15.18
C ILE A 477 3.05 12.58 15.22
N ILE A 478 3.37 13.31 14.14
CA ILE A 478 3.06 14.73 14.04
C ILE A 478 1.55 14.98 14.16
N PHE A 479 0.72 14.09 13.60
CA PHE A 479 -0.75 14.20 13.69
C PHE A 479 -1.26 13.82 15.08
N ASP A 480 -0.66 12.82 15.73
CA ASP A 480 -0.94 12.49 17.14
C ASP A 480 -0.65 13.70 18.05
N ALA A 481 0.48 14.39 17.83
CA ALA A 481 0.90 15.56 18.59
C ALA A 481 -0.04 16.77 18.37
N LEU A 482 -0.40 17.05 17.11
CA LEU A 482 -1.35 18.10 16.76
C LEU A 482 -2.74 17.85 17.34
N SER A 483 -3.16 16.58 17.46
CA SER A 483 -4.47 16.22 18.04
C SER A 483 -4.61 16.62 19.51
N ILE A 484 -3.49 16.72 20.24
CA ILE A 484 -3.44 17.26 21.62
C ILE A 484 -2.75 18.62 21.72
N ASN A 485 -2.80 19.41 20.63
CA ASN A 485 -2.36 20.80 20.56
C ASN A 485 -0.89 21.04 20.95
N LYS A 486 0.01 20.12 20.60
CA LYS A 486 1.45 20.34 20.78
C LYS A 486 2.01 21.21 19.67
N ILE A 487 3.03 22.01 20.00
CA ILE A 487 3.83 22.69 18.99
C ILE A 487 4.65 21.62 18.26
N VAL A 488 4.60 21.63 16.93
CA VAL A 488 5.32 20.66 16.10
C VAL A 488 6.34 21.35 15.20
N CYS A 489 7.45 20.69 14.95
CA CYS A 489 8.45 21.07 13.96
C CYS A 489 8.77 19.85 13.10
N GLN A 490 8.72 20.02 11.78
CA GLN A 490 9.08 18.99 10.81
C GLN A 490 10.43 19.34 10.18
N TYR A 491 11.48 18.56 10.46
CA TYR A 491 12.81 18.76 9.89
C TYR A 491 13.08 17.76 8.76
N THR A 492 13.22 18.26 7.54
CA THR A 492 13.36 17.47 6.30
C THR A 492 14.45 18.05 5.38
N PRO A 493 15.75 17.95 5.75
CA PRO A 493 16.86 18.55 5.00
C PRO A 493 17.05 17.96 3.59
N ASN A 494 16.78 16.67 3.41
CA ASN A 494 16.93 15.94 2.13
C ASN A 494 15.58 15.58 1.49
N HIS A 495 14.70 16.57 1.30
CA HIS A 495 13.34 16.31 0.79
C HIS A 495 13.29 15.73 -0.62
N GLU A 496 14.11 16.24 -1.55
CA GLU A 496 14.12 15.78 -2.95
C GLU A 496 14.52 14.31 -3.08
N GLN A 497 15.54 13.87 -2.33
CA GLN A 497 15.93 12.46 -2.29
C GLN A 497 14.80 11.58 -1.72
N TYR A 498 14.11 12.06 -0.68
CA TYR A 498 13.01 11.32 -0.10
C TYR A 498 11.83 11.12 -1.05
N LEU A 499 11.51 12.15 -1.85
CA LEU A 499 10.47 12.12 -2.86
C LEU A 499 10.73 11.05 -3.93
N SER A 500 11.97 10.93 -4.40
CA SER A 500 12.32 9.98 -5.46
C SER A 500 12.32 8.52 -4.99
N GLU A 501 12.71 8.25 -3.74
CA GLU A 501 12.79 6.89 -3.21
C GLU A 501 11.45 6.35 -2.72
N ARG A 502 10.63 7.18 -2.06
CA ARG A 502 9.45 6.71 -1.32
C ARG A 502 8.16 7.41 -1.71
N GLY A 503 8.24 8.69 -2.09
CA GLY A 503 7.10 9.54 -2.39
C GLY A 503 6.33 9.99 -1.13
N VAL A 504 5.66 11.14 -1.26
CA VAL A 504 4.76 11.70 -0.24
C VAL A 504 3.44 12.12 -0.87
N TYR A 505 2.41 12.32 -0.06
CA TYR A 505 1.18 12.97 -0.49
C TYR A 505 1.38 14.50 -0.44
N ASP A 506 1.33 15.15 -1.59
CA ASP A 506 1.65 16.58 -1.72
C ASP A 506 0.69 17.47 -0.91
N GLU A 507 -0.60 17.14 -0.91
CA GLU A 507 -1.61 17.86 -0.11
C GLU A 507 -1.31 17.77 1.40
N VAL A 508 -0.86 16.60 1.86
CA VAL A 508 -0.46 16.40 3.26
C VAL A 508 0.80 17.20 3.58
N MET A 509 1.80 17.19 2.70
CA MET A 509 3.01 18.00 2.87
C MET A 509 2.72 19.50 2.81
N HIS A 510 1.79 19.93 1.96
CA HIS A 510 1.36 21.31 1.86
C HIS A 510 0.70 21.78 3.14
N ALA A 511 -0.18 20.96 3.75
CA ALA A 511 -0.79 21.28 5.04
C ALA A 511 0.23 21.41 6.19
N LEU A 512 1.37 20.72 6.10
CA LEU A 512 2.47 20.80 7.07
C LEU A 512 3.52 21.88 6.74
N SER A 513 3.36 22.60 5.63
CA SER A 513 4.41 23.49 5.09
C SER A 513 4.84 24.61 6.05
N THR A 514 3.95 25.08 6.93
CA THR A 514 4.22 26.17 7.88
C THR A 514 5.15 25.76 9.02
N VAL A 515 5.19 24.47 9.35
CA VAL A 515 6.00 23.90 10.43
C VAL A 515 7.22 23.15 9.91
N ARG A 516 7.46 23.20 8.59
CA ARG A 516 8.52 22.47 7.90
C ARG A 516 9.80 23.29 7.76
N TYR A 517 10.92 22.66 8.07
CA TYR A 517 12.27 23.21 8.02
C TYR A 517 13.18 22.29 7.20
N SER A 518 13.95 22.86 6.28
CA SER A 518 15.04 22.16 5.58
C SER A 518 16.43 22.58 6.07
N ASP A 519 16.55 23.78 6.65
CA ASP A 519 17.80 24.33 7.17
C ASP A 519 17.89 24.15 8.70
N SER A 520 18.96 23.51 9.17
CA SER A 520 19.18 23.24 10.60
C SER A 520 19.40 24.50 11.43
N LYS A 521 20.02 25.54 10.88
CA LYS A 521 20.29 26.80 11.60
C LYS A 521 19.00 27.59 11.78
N ALA A 522 18.15 27.64 10.76
CA ALA A 522 16.83 28.28 10.86
C ALA A 522 15.99 27.60 11.95
N LEU A 523 15.91 26.27 11.92
CA LEU A 523 15.19 25.51 12.96
C LEU A 523 15.78 25.73 14.35
N LEU A 524 17.10 25.68 14.51
CA LEU A 524 17.74 25.90 15.80
C LEU A 524 17.49 27.32 16.34
N ASN A 525 17.52 28.33 15.48
CA ASN A 525 17.23 29.71 15.86
C ASN A 525 15.78 29.85 16.34
N ASP A 526 14.81 29.29 15.62
CA ASP A 526 13.40 29.34 16.00
C ASP A 526 13.15 28.59 17.32
N LEU A 527 13.76 27.42 17.49
CA LEU A 527 13.72 26.67 18.75
C LEU A 527 14.29 27.46 19.92
N ILE A 528 15.46 28.09 19.78
CA ILE A 528 16.08 28.84 20.89
C ILE A 528 15.32 30.13 21.22
N SER A 529 14.82 30.82 20.18
CA SER A 529 14.14 32.12 20.31
C SER A 529 12.64 32.03 20.59
N HIS A 530 12.07 30.83 20.64
CA HIS A 530 10.63 30.57 20.71
C HIS A 530 9.81 31.19 19.55
N GLN A 531 10.31 31.10 18.32
CA GLN A 531 9.66 31.67 17.13
C GLN A 531 9.05 30.62 16.19
N MET A 532 8.93 29.36 16.63
CA MET A 532 8.26 28.32 15.85
C MET A 532 6.80 28.68 15.62
N LYS A 533 6.29 28.32 14.43
CA LYS A 533 4.90 28.56 14.07
C LYS A 533 3.99 27.48 14.66
N GLU A 534 2.81 27.89 15.09
CA GLU A 534 1.74 26.96 15.44
C GLU A 534 0.95 26.56 14.21
N LEU A 535 0.46 25.33 14.22
CA LEU A 535 -0.42 24.79 13.19
C LEU A 535 -1.70 24.32 13.86
N ASN A 536 -2.78 25.05 13.61
CA ASN A 536 -4.10 24.77 14.17
C ASN A 536 -5.06 24.36 13.05
N ASP A 537 -6.02 23.50 13.38
CA ASP A 537 -7.19 23.17 12.56
C ASP A 537 -6.87 22.69 11.13
N ILE A 538 -5.95 21.73 11.00
CA ILE A 538 -5.73 21.03 9.73
C ILE A 538 -6.76 19.93 9.50
N ASP A 539 -7.11 19.67 8.25
CA ASP A 539 -8.10 18.65 7.87
C ASP A 539 -7.69 17.21 8.23
N PHE A 540 -6.44 17.00 8.64
CA PHE A 540 -5.83 15.69 8.88
C PHE A 540 -5.78 15.25 10.35
N ILE A 541 -6.36 16.01 11.27
CA ILE A 541 -6.47 15.64 12.69
C ILE A 541 -7.91 15.29 13.08
N ASN A 542 -8.06 14.40 14.06
CA ASN A 542 -9.36 14.05 14.63
C ASN A 542 -9.38 14.21 16.15
N LYS A 543 -9.99 15.30 16.61
CA LYS A 543 -10.20 15.59 18.04
C LYS A 543 -11.46 14.94 18.62
N ASP A 544 -12.41 14.52 17.78
CA ASP A 544 -13.63 13.80 18.18
C ASP A 544 -13.45 12.29 18.01
N ASN A 545 -12.43 11.75 18.67
CA ASN A 545 -12.05 10.36 18.53
C ASN A 545 -12.99 9.44 19.32
N HIS A 546 -13.66 8.52 18.62
CA HIS A 546 -14.64 7.57 19.17
C HIS A 546 -14.28 6.12 18.78
N ALA A 547 -12.97 5.84 18.71
CA ALA A 547 -12.42 4.56 18.29
C ALA A 547 -12.86 3.41 19.20
N PHE A 548 -12.80 3.60 20.52
CA PHE A 548 -13.17 2.56 21.48
C PHE A 548 -14.64 2.19 21.38
N GLU A 549 -15.52 3.18 21.24
CA GLU A 549 -16.96 3.02 21.12
C GLU A 549 -17.33 2.28 19.82
N THR A 550 -16.76 2.72 18.69
CA THR A 550 -17.00 2.13 17.36
C THR A 550 -16.52 0.68 17.30
N LEU A 551 -15.28 0.44 17.73
CA LEU A 551 -14.70 -0.90 17.69
C LEU A 551 -15.42 -1.83 18.67
N SER A 552 -15.82 -1.33 19.84
CA SER A 552 -16.66 -2.10 20.76
C SER A 552 -17.97 -2.52 20.12
N HIS A 553 -18.66 -1.61 19.41
CA HIS A 553 -19.90 -1.94 18.72
C HIS A 553 -19.69 -3.03 17.66
N ILE A 554 -18.60 -2.98 16.91
CA ILE A 554 -18.25 -4.02 15.92
C ILE A 554 -18.00 -5.37 16.60
N ILE A 555 -17.23 -5.39 17.69
CA ILE A 555 -17.00 -6.63 18.46
C ILE A 555 -18.33 -7.22 18.95
N HIS A 556 -19.22 -6.39 19.50
CA HIS A 556 -20.55 -6.85 19.94
C HIS A 556 -21.37 -7.42 18.77
N LYS A 557 -21.32 -6.79 17.59
CA LYS A 557 -22.01 -7.29 16.39
C LYS A 557 -21.46 -8.65 15.96
N CYS A 558 -20.14 -8.80 15.88
CA CYS A 558 -19.48 -10.05 15.50
C CYS A 558 -19.77 -11.20 16.48
N THR A 559 -19.92 -10.88 17.76
CA THR A 559 -20.11 -11.86 18.85
C THR A 559 -21.57 -12.26 19.05
N LYS A 560 -22.53 -11.40 18.69
CA LYS A 560 -23.99 -11.67 18.78
C LYS A 560 -24.58 -12.47 17.62
N THR A 561 -23.91 -12.57 16.46
CA THR A 561 -24.39 -13.28 15.27
C THR A 561 -24.36 -14.83 15.38
N LYS A 562 -24.76 -15.39 16.53
CA LYS A 562 -24.93 -16.84 16.72
C LYS A 562 -26.40 -17.23 16.79
#